data_AF-A0A812JXA1-F1
#
_entry.id   AF-A0A812JXA1-F1
#
_cell.length_a   1.000
_cell.length_b   1.000
_cell.length_c   1.000
_cell.angle_alpha   90.00
_cell.angle_beta   90.00
_cell.angle_gamma   90.00
#
_symmetry.space_group_name_H-M   'P 1'
#
loop_
_entity.id
_entity.type
_entity.pdbx_description
1 polymer ?
#
loop_
_entity_poly.entity_id
_entity_poly.type
_entity_poly.pdbx_seq_one_letter_code
_entity_poly.pdbx_strand_id
1 'polypeptide(L)'
;DVVLYRDTNQHEPELLSVNEYLQEFLPANLRLRERQPHDRSSESVWVLVLCSASYCCRGPLNHWAPGWWREQLGDDEFLRLHEEAFSSLTERITEARLRCDLARIDYADCEEEQRDVAMATVITWQEEMQRLDNLREFRQRMLRAGIFVQESRADGSCLLWSLRALTRNDPQLEDESEEARQEQLDLRIAARRNISGLQTCEG
;
A
#
# COMPACT_ATOMS: atom_id res chain seq x y z
N ASP A 1 -3.10 -13.08 -13.57
CA ASP A 1 -2.34 -11.94 -14.16
C ASP A 1 -2.28 -10.80 -13.17
N VAL A 2 -1.13 -10.13 -13.01
CA VAL A 2 -1.00 -9.01 -12.06
C VAL A 2 -0.89 -7.71 -12.86
N VAL A 3 -1.71 -6.72 -12.52
CA VAL A 3 -1.71 -5.36 -13.12
C VAL A 3 -1.04 -4.40 -12.13
N LEU A 4 -0.12 -3.55 -12.60
CA LEU A 4 0.47 -2.51 -11.75
C LEU A 4 -0.21 -1.17 -11.92
N TYR A 5 -0.33 -0.50 -10.79
CA TYR A 5 -0.70 0.89 -10.76
C TYR A 5 0.46 1.66 -10.20
N ARG A 6 1.06 2.54 -11.02
CA ARG A 6 2.05 3.48 -10.53
C ARG A 6 1.36 4.80 -10.25
N ASP A 7 1.36 5.17 -8.99
CA ASP A 7 0.99 6.52 -8.61
C ASP A 7 2.13 7.47 -8.98
N THR A 8 2.02 8.11 -10.14
CA THR A 8 2.84 9.27 -10.50
C THR A 8 2.12 10.48 -9.90
N ASN A 9 2.83 11.35 -9.18
CA ASN A 9 2.27 12.57 -8.58
C ASN A 9 1.73 13.59 -9.62
N GLN A 10 1.41 13.16 -10.85
CA GLN A 10 1.05 13.97 -12.01
C GLN A 10 -0.24 13.41 -12.66
N HIS A 11 -1.36 13.86 -12.10
CA HIS A 11 -2.69 14.00 -12.71
C HIS A 11 -3.55 12.77 -13.06
N GLU A 12 -3.04 11.60 -13.44
CA GLU A 12 -3.85 10.36 -13.51
C GLU A 12 -2.97 9.14 -13.17
N PRO A 13 -3.47 8.13 -12.43
CA PRO A 13 -2.70 6.92 -12.18
C PRO A 13 -2.36 6.25 -13.52
N GLU A 14 -1.08 6.01 -13.76
CA GLU A 14 -0.67 5.32 -14.98
C GLU A 14 -0.89 3.81 -14.77
N LEU A 15 -1.76 3.26 -15.62
CA LEU A 15 -1.94 1.82 -15.77
C LEU A 15 -0.69 1.27 -16.45
N LEU A 16 0.25 0.77 -15.66
CA LEU A 16 1.39 0.02 -16.17
C LEU A 16 1.07 -1.46 -16.01
N SER A 17 1.22 -2.25 -17.06
CA SER A 17 1.33 -3.69 -16.87
C SER A 17 2.50 -3.97 -15.91
N VAL A 18 2.40 -5.02 -15.06
CA VAL A 18 3.57 -5.54 -14.32
C VAL A 18 4.78 -5.69 -15.21
N ASN A 19 4.52 -6.01 -16.46
CA ASN A 19 5.51 -6.18 -17.48
C ASN A 19 6.29 -4.89 -17.77
N GLU A 20 5.64 -3.75 -17.93
CA GLU A 20 6.33 -2.47 -18.20
C GLU A 20 7.23 -2.04 -17.04
N TYR A 21 6.74 -2.14 -15.80
CA TYR A 21 7.54 -1.83 -14.62
C TYR A 21 8.70 -2.83 -14.43
N LEU A 22 8.45 -4.14 -14.55
CA LEU A 22 9.51 -5.14 -14.40
C LEU A 22 10.52 -5.09 -15.55
N GLN A 23 10.11 -4.64 -16.73
CA GLN A 23 10.98 -4.52 -17.89
C GLN A 23 12.06 -3.46 -17.73
N GLU A 24 11.87 -2.47 -16.83
CA GLU A 24 12.94 -1.54 -16.41
C GLU A 24 14.07 -2.27 -15.64
N PHE A 25 13.77 -3.43 -15.04
CA PHE A 25 14.71 -4.22 -14.25
C PHE A 25 15.22 -5.47 -14.97
N LEU A 26 14.67 -5.78 -16.15
CA LEU A 26 15.08 -6.94 -16.94
C LEU A 26 16.22 -6.57 -17.90
N PRO A 27 17.16 -7.50 -18.16
CA PRO A 27 18.13 -7.36 -19.24
C PRO A 27 17.46 -7.01 -20.57
N ALA A 28 18.07 -6.14 -21.39
CA ALA A 28 17.47 -5.59 -22.61
C ALA A 28 17.02 -6.65 -23.65
N ASN A 29 17.52 -7.88 -23.53
CA ASN A 29 17.17 -9.03 -24.37
C ASN A 29 15.97 -9.84 -23.86
N LEU A 30 15.45 -9.56 -22.66
CA LEU A 30 14.25 -10.19 -22.10
C LEU A 30 13.08 -9.22 -22.22
N ARG A 31 12.04 -9.64 -22.97
CA ARG A 31 10.79 -8.91 -23.07
C ARG A 31 9.70 -9.71 -22.38
N LEU A 32 8.94 -9.05 -21.52
CA LEU A 32 7.72 -9.62 -21.00
C LEU A 32 6.63 -9.44 -22.06
N ARG A 33 5.83 -10.48 -22.31
CA ARG A 33 4.79 -10.42 -23.37
C ARG A 33 3.71 -9.42 -22.97
N GLU A 34 3.47 -8.39 -23.78
CA GLU A 34 2.23 -7.60 -23.71
C GLU A 34 1.03 -8.56 -23.80
N ARG A 35 0.12 -8.48 -22.82
CA ARG A 35 -1.15 -9.20 -22.86
C ARG A 35 -2.28 -8.22 -23.17
N GLN A 36 -3.30 -8.76 -23.83
CA GLN A 36 -4.58 -8.14 -24.14
C GLN A 36 -5.19 -7.43 -22.92
N PRO A 37 -6.13 -6.47 -23.11
CA PRO A 37 -6.89 -5.90 -22.01
C PRO A 37 -7.44 -7.02 -21.14
N HIS A 38 -7.02 -7.05 -19.87
CA HIS A 38 -7.44 -8.08 -18.94
C HIS A 38 -8.95 -7.96 -18.72
N ASP A 39 -9.63 -9.10 -18.69
CA ASP A 39 -11.01 -9.16 -18.25
C ASP A 39 -11.08 -8.72 -16.78
N ARG A 40 -11.57 -7.49 -16.56
CA ARG A 40 -11.66 -6.87 -15.23
C ARG A 40 -12.64 -7.58 -14.33
N SER A 41 -13.52 -8.43 -14.85
CA SER A 41 -14.43 -9.26 -14.03
C SER A 41 -13.80 -10.59 -13.61
N SER A 42 -12.63 -10.95 -14.14
CA SER A 42 -12.01 -12.25 -13.89
C SER A 42 -11.40 -12.32 -12.49
N GLU A 43 -11.78 -13.35 -11.73
CA GLU A 43 -11.15 -13.70 -10.44
C GLU A 43 -9.67 -14.13 -10.58
N SER A 44 -9.24 -14.46 -11.81
CA SER A 44 -7.86 -14.85 -12.12
C SER A 44 -6.92 -13.66 -12.40
N VAL A 45 -7.46 -12.44 -12.39
CA VAL A 45 -6.74 -11.18 -12.58
C VAL A 45 -6.65 -10.46 -11.24
N TRP A 46 -5.45 -10.10 -10.83
CA TRP A 46 -5.16 -9.44 -9.57
C TRP A 46 -4.63 -8.04 -9.84
N VAL A 47 -5.06 -7.05 -9.07
CA VAL A 47 -4.50 -5.70 -9.13
C VAL A 47 -3.54 -5.53 -7.97
N LEU A 48 -2.32 -5.10 -8.28
CA LEU A 48 -1.31 -4.80 -7.30
C LEU A 48 -0.86 -3.36 -7.51
N VAL A 49 -1.13 -2.51 -6.54
CA VAL A 49 -0.82 -1.08 -6.63
C VAL A 49 0.55 -0.81 -6.02
N LEU A 50 1.41 -0.15 -6.78
CA LEU A 50 2.70 0.33 -6.32
C LEU A 50 2.59 1.80 -5.93
N CYS A 51 2.61 2.05 -4.62
CA CYS A 51 2.59 3.39 -4.06
C CYS A 51 4.00 3.78 -3.62
N SER A 52 4.39 5.04 -3.80
CA SER A 52 5.59 5.54 -3.12
C SER A 52 5.34 5.64 -1.60
N ALA A 53 6.27 5.15 -0.77
CA ALA A 53 6.10 5.04 0.69
C ALA A 53 6.17 6.36 1.46
N SER A 54 6.01 7.51 0.79
CA SER A 54 5.48 8.73 1.44
C SER A 54 4.18 8.44 2.21
N TYR A 55 3.54 7.32 1.89
CA TYR A 55 2.40 6.70 2.55
C TYR A 55 2.65 6.08 3.96
N CYS A 56 3.89 5.69 4.31
CA CYS A 56 4.22 4.94 5.55
C CYS A 56 5.50 5.41 6.29
N CYS A 57 5.90 6.68 6.14
CA CYS A 57 6.96 7.31 6.94
C CYS A 57 8.34 6.60 6.95
N ARG A 58 8.69 5.82 5.92
CA ARG A 58 10.02 5.19 5.79
C ARG A 58 10.67 5.53 4.46
N GLY A 59 10.94 6.82 4.24
CA GLY A 59 11.69 7.29 3.07
C GLY A 59 11.12 6.81 1.72
N PRO A 60 11.89 6.92 0.63
CA PRO A 60 11.47 6.55 -0.72
C PRO A 60 11.57 5.04 -0.94
N LEU A 61 10.82 4.25 -0.17
CA LEU A 61 10.64 2.83 -0.45
C LEU A 61 9.33 2.62 -1.21
N ASN A 62 9.25 1.57 -2.01
CA ASN A 62 8.04 1.22 -2.74
C ASN A 62 7.12 0.41 -1.80
N HIS A 63 5.86 0.82 -1.64
CA HIS A 63 4.83 0.11 -0.87
C HIS A 63 3.86 -0.58 -1.84
N TRP A 64 3.52 -1.83 -1.53
CA TRP A 64 2.60 -2.63 -2.31
C TRP A 64 1.27 -2.74 -1.59
N ALA A 65 0.18 -2.51 -2.31
CA ALA A 65 -1.18 -2.65 -1.81
C ALA A 65 -2.01 -3.52 -2.76
N PRO A 66 -2.83 -4.45 -2.25
CA PRO A 66 -3.75 -5.21 -3.09
C PRO A 66 -4.91 -4.31 -3.53
N GLY A 67 -5.37 -4.53 -4.75
CA GLY A 67 -6.54 -3.87 -5.28
C GLY A 67 -7.51 -4.84 -5.96
N TRP A 68 -8.76 -4.41 -6.05
CA TRP A 68 -9.85 -5.11 -6.71
C TRP A 68 -10.56 -4.16 -7.65
N TRP A 69 -10.89 -4.64 -8.84
CA TRP A 69 -11.75 -3.92 -9.75
C TRP A 69 -13.18 -3.89 -9.22
N ARG A 70 -13.89 -2.80 -9.51
CA ARG A 70 -15.33 -2.67 -9.26
C ARG A 70 -16.09 -3.84 -9.87
N GLU A 71 -15.69 -4.29 -11.06
CA GLU A 71 -16.29 -5.42 -11.77
C GLU A 71 -16.09 -6.77 -11.06
N GLN A 72 -15.09 -6.92 -10.18
CA GLN A 72 -14.88 -8.15 -9.38
C GLN A 72 -15.74 -8.17 -8.12
N LEU A 73 -15.92 -7.01 -7.49
CA LEU A 73 -16.66 -6.88 -6.23
C LEU A 73 -18.17 -6.69 -6.46
N GLY A 74 -18.54 -6.12 -7.62
CA GLY A 74 -19.88 -5.58 -7.83
C GLY A 74 -20.07 -4.23 -7.14
N ASP A 75 -21.06 -3.48 -7.61
CA ASP A 75 -21.26 -2.08 -7.24
C ASP A 75 -21.50 -1.87 -5.74
N ASP A 76 -22.35 -2.71 -5.13
CA ASP A 76 -22.75 -2.55 -3.74
C ASP A 76 -21.57 -2.78 -2.78
N GLU A 77 -20.81 -3.86 -2.98
CA GLU A 77 -19.64 -4.16 -2.16
C GLU A 77 -18.52 -3.14 -2.40
N PHE A 78 -18.28 -2.77 -3.65
CA PHE A 78 -17.30 -1.74 -4.00
C PHE A 78 -17.56 -0.41 -3.28
N LEU A 79 -18.82 0.07 -3.31
CA LEU A 79 -19.19 1.31 -2.63
C LEU A 79 -19.10 1.18 -1.12
N ARG A 80 -19.59 0.08 -0.53
CA ARG A 80 -19.49 -0.18 0.91
C ARG A 80 -18.05 -0.14 1.40
N LEU A 81 -17.13 -0.85 0.72
CA LEU A 81 -15.72 -0.91 1.10
C LEU A 81 -15.04 0.47 1.03
N HIS A 82 -15.37 1.27 0.01
CA HIS A 82 -14.88 2.65 -0.06
C HIS A 82 -15.45 3.53 1.05
N GLU A 83 -16.75 3.43 1.34
CA GLU A 83 -17.40 4.18 2.42
C GLU A 83 -16.79 3.87 3.79
N GLU A 84 -16.57 2.59 4.10
CA GLU A 84 -15.90 2.14 5.33
C GLU A 84 -14.48 2.72 5.41
N ALA A 85 -13.72 2.61 4.32
CA ALA A 85 -12.35 3.13 4.27
C ALA A 85 -12.27 4.66 4.40
N PHE A 86 -13.18 5.40 3.75
CA PHE A 86 -13.24 6.86 3.86
C PHE A 86 -13.71 7.31 5.25
N SER A 87 -14.61 6.57 5.88
CA SER A 87 -15.08 6.85 7.24
C SER A 87 -13.92 6.70 8.23
N SER A 88 -13.21 5.57 8.20
CA SER A 88 -12.02 5.33 9.03
C SER A 88 -10.92 6.38 8.78
N LEU A 89 -10.69 6.76 7.52
CA LEU A 89 -9.70 7.80 7.19
C LEU A 89 -10.10 9.18 7.72
N THR A 90 -11.39 9.52 7.67
CA THR A 90 -11.90 10.80 8.19
C THR A 90 -11.72 10.90 9.70
N GLU A 91 -11.95 9.80 10.43
CA GLU A 91 -11.67 9.70 11.86
C GLU A 91 -10.18 9.90 12.16
N ARG A 92 -9.30 9.20 11.44
CA ARG A 92 -7.83 9.34 11.58
C ARG A 92 -7.36 10.78 11.30
N ILE A 93 -7.88 11.43 10.27
CA ILE A 93 -7.56 12.84 9.95
C ILE A 93 -8.00 13.76 11.08
N THR A 94 -9.19 13.54 11.62
CA THR A 94 -9.73 14.35 12.72
C THR A 94 -8.89 14.18 13.98
N GLU A 95 -8.51 12.95 14.31
CA GLU A 95 -7.65 12.66 15.45
C GLU A 95 -6.25 13.27 15.27
N ALA A 96 -5.62 13.10 14.11
CA ALA A 96 -4.29 13.66 13.83
C ALA A 96 -4.29 15.19 13.92
N ARG A 97 -5.35 15.86 13.45
CA ARG A 97 -5.52 17.31 13.62
C ARG A 97 -5.58 17.72 15.08
N LEU A 98 -6.43 17.06 15.87
CA LEU A 98 -6.56 17.34 17.30
C LEU A 98 -5.20 17.16 18.01
N ARG A 99 -4.49 16.07 17.72
CA ARG A 99 -3.17 15.80 18.31
C ARG A 99 -2.11 16.83 17.88
N CYS A 100 -2.15 17.27 16.62
CA CYS A 100 -1.27 18.33 16.13
C CYS A 100 -1.54 19.66 16.85
N ASP A 101 -2.81 20.01 17.06
CA ASP A 101 -3.19 21.24 17.75
C ASP A 101 -2.81 21.21 19.23
N LEU A 102 -3.00 20.07 19.90
CA LEU A 102 -2.52 19.86 21.28
C LEU A 102 -0.99 19.97 21.37
N ALA A 103 -0.26 19.33 20.44
CA ALA A 103 1.20 19.43 20.41
C ALA A 103 1.71 20.87 20.21
N ARG A 104 0.96 21.70 19.49
CA ARG A 104 1.29 23.12 19.31
C ARG A 104 1.06 23.94 20.57
N ILE A 105 0.02 23.62 21.34
CA ILE A 105 -0.24 24.23 22.65
C ILE A 105 0.88 23.84 23.61
N ASP A 106 1.21 22.55 23.69
CA ASP A 106 2.30 22.05 24.54
C ASP A 106 3.64 22.71 24.19
N TYR A 107 3.93 22.90 22.90
CA TYR A 107 5.12 23.63 22.45
C TYR A 107 5.12 25.11 22.84
N ALA A 108 3.96 25.77 22.83
CA ALA A 108 3.86 27.17 23.23
C ALA A 108 4.06 27.37 24.74
N ASP A 109 3.62 26.39 25.53
CA ASP A 109 3.64 26.42 26.99
C ASP A 109 4.87 25.73 27.62
N CYS A 110 5.74 25.09 26.82
CA CYS A 110 6.88 24.35 27.35
C CYS A 110 8.05 25.24 27.78
N GLU A 111 8.75 24.77 28.82
CA GLU A 111 10.05 25.31 29.24
C GLU A 111 11.11 25.14 28.13
N GLU A 112 12.12 26.01 28.12
CA GLU A 112 13.15 26.05 27.07
C GLU A 112 13.88 24.70 26.89
N GLU A 113 14.12 23.97 27.98
CA GLU A 113 14.77 22.66 27.99
C GLU A 113 13.96 21.55 27.29
N GLN A 114 12.64 21.72 27.13
CA GLN A 114 11.74 20.74 26.52
C GLN A 114 11.32 21.13 25.09
N ARG A 115 11.71 22.32 24.63
CA ARG A 115 11.25 22.91 23.37
C ARG A 115 11.59 22.09 22.14
N ASP A 116 12.77 21.44 22.11
CA ASP A 116 13.17 20.59 20.99
C ASP A 116 12.29 19.33 20.88
N VAL A 117 11.93 18.74 22.02
CA VAL A 117 11.07 17.53 22.06
C VAL A 117 9.63 17.90 21.67
N ALA A 118 9.12 19.02 22.18
CA ALA A 118 7.80 19.52 21.82
C ALA A 118 7.73 19.87 20.31
N MET A 119 8.78 20.52 19.78
CA MET A 119 8.87 20.82 18.34
C MET A 119 8.90 19.55 17.49
N ALA A 120 9.71 18.56 17.88
CA ALA A 120 9.75 17.27 17.18
C ALA A 120 8.37 16.58 17.15
N THR A 121 7.60 16.71 18.23
CA THR A 121 6.23 16.18 18.32
C THR A 121 5.29 16.92 17.37
N VAL A 122 5.36 18.25 17.30
CA VAL A 122 4.58 19.04 16.33
C VAL A 122 4.91 18.62 14.90
N ILE A 123 6.20 18.54 14.55
CA ILE A 123 6.65 18.12 13.20
C ILE A 123 6.10 16.72 12.87
N THR A 124 6.20 15.77 13.81
CA THR A 124 5.71 14.41 13.61
C THR A 124 4.21 14.38 13.26
N TRP A 125 3.39 15.15 13.98
CA TRP A 125 1.96 15.21 13.69
C TRP A 125 1.65 15.96 12.39
N GLN A 126 2.44 16.96 12.01
CA GLN A 126 2.31 17.62 10.71
C GLN A 126 2.61 16.67 9.55
N GLU A 127 3.68 15.87 9.66
CA GLU A 127 4.01 14.83 8.68
C GLU A 127 2.91 13.78 8.58
N GLU A 128 2.35 13.36 9.72
CA GLU A 128 1.22 12.41 9.77
C GLU A 128 -0.03 12.98 9.09
N MET A 129 -0.38 14.25 9.31
CA MET A 129 -1.50 14.88 8.61
C MET A 129 -1.28 14.91 7.10
N GLN A 130 -0.09 15.32 6.65
CA GLN A 130 0.24 15.34 5.22
C GLN A 130 0.14 13.94 4.61
N ARG A 131 0.56 12.91 5.34
CA ARG A 131 0.43 11.52 4.94
C ARG A 131 -1.03 11.11 4.76
N LEU A 132 -1.90 11.47 5.71
CA LEU A 132 -3.33 11.14 5.65
C LEU A 132 -4.05 11.88 4.51
N ASP A 133 -3.68 13.13 4.23
CA ASP A 133 -4.20 13.88 3.09
C ASP A 133 -3.78 13.26 1.76
N ASN A 134 -2.52 12.84 1.63
CA ASN A 134 -2.03 12.11 0.45
C ASN A 134 -2.77 10.78 0.27
N LEU A 135 -3.01 10.05 1.36
CA LEU A 135 -3.80 8.81 1.36
C LEU A 135 -5.24 9.07 0.89
N ARG A 136 -5.86 10.15 1.35
CA ARG A 136 -7.21 10.53 0.92
C ARG A 136 -7.24 10.81 -0.59
N GLU A 137 -6.29 11.56 -1.12
CA GLU A 137 -6.19 11.84 -2.55
C GLU A 137 -5.97 10.56 -3.35
N PHE A 138 -5.07 9.69 -2.88
CA PHE A 138 -4.84 8.38 -3.48
C PHE A 138 -6.13 7.54 -3.55
N ARG A 139 -6.88 7.40 -2.45
CA ARG A 139 -8.15 6.65 -2.44
C ARG A 139 -9.19 7.26 -3.39
N GLN A 140 -9.26 8.59 -3.49
CA GLN A 140 -10.14 9.25 -4.45
C GLN A 140 -9.77 8.93 -5.90
N ARG A 141 -8.47 8.87 -6.22
CA ARG A 141 -8.00 8.47 -7.55
C ARG A 141 -8.33 7.01 -7.84
N MET A 142 -8.15 6.11 -6.87
CA MET A 142 -8.50 4.70 -7.02
C MET A 142 -10.01 4.50 -7.21
N LEU A 143 -10.85 5.20 -6.43
CA LEU A 143 -12.30 5.20 -6.61
C LEU A 143 -12.70 5.60 -8.03
N ARG A 144 -12.11 6.68 -8.57
CA ARG A 144 -12.36 7.13 -9.96
C ARG A 144 -11.89 6.12 -11.01
N ALA A 145 -10.80 5.41 -10.72
CA ALA A 145 -10.28 4.35 -11.57
C ALA A 145 -11.12 3.05 -11.51
N GLY A 146 -12.14 2.99 -10.65
CA GLY A 146 -12.94 1.78 -10.45
C GLY A 146 -12.18 0.71 -9.67
N ILE A 147 -11.26 1.12 -8.78
CA ILE A 147 -10.43 0.20 -7.98
C ILE A 147 -10.64 0.48 -6.50
N PHE A 148 -10.88 -0.58 -5.76
CA PHE A 148 -10.76 -0.57 -4.31
C PHE A 148 -9.35 -1.01 -3.94
N VAL A 149 -8.67 -0.26 -3.08
CA VAL A 149 -7.32 -0.59 -2.60
C VAL A 149 -7.37 -0.75 -1.09
N GLN A 150 -6.85 -1.87 -0.61
CA GLN A 150 -6.70 -2.14 0.81
C GLN A 150 -5.28 -1.78 1.25
N GLU A 151 -5.14 -1.15 2.41
CA GLU A 151 -3.83 -0.85 2.98
C GLU A 151 -3.16 -2.14 3.44
N SER A 152 -1.94 -2.39 2.96
CA SER A 152 -1.11 -3.48 3.47
C SER A 152 -0.30 -3.05 4.68
N ARG A 153 0.05 -4.03 5.52
CA ARG A 153 0.94 -3.78 6.66
C ARG A 153 2.30 -3.26 6.20
N ALA A 154 2.79 -2.21 6.87
CA ALA A 154 4.05 -1.54 6.59
C ALA A 154 5.25 -2.17 7.33
N ASP A 155 5.29 -3.50 7.44
CA ASP A 155 6.33 -4.27 8.17
C ASP A 155 7.52 -4.69 7.27
N GLY A 156 7.57 -4.18 6.04
CA GLY A 156 8.53 -4.59 5.01
C GLY A 156 8.12 -5.85 4.23
N SER A 157 6.97 -6.44 4.54
CA SER A 157 6.41 -7.62 3.84
C SER A 157 5.12 -7.27 3.07
N CYS A 158 4.87 -5.99 2.82
CA CYS A 158 3.64 -5.49 2.17
C CYS A 158 3.29 -6.21 0.86
N LEU A 159 4.28 -6.59 0.05
CA LEU A 159 4.06 -7.39 -1.17
C LEU A 159 3.44 -8.76 -0.86
N LEU A 160 3.98 -9.46 0.15
CA LEU A 160 3.49 -10.79 0.54
C LEU A 160 2.09 -10.70 1.13
N TRP A 161 1.83 -9.67 1.95
CA TRP A 161 0.49 -9.38 2.47
C TRP A 161 -0.52 -9.08 1.35
N SER A 162 -0.11 -8.28 0.37
CA SER A 162 -0.94 -7.97 -0.80
C SER A 162 -1.27 -9.21 -1.60
N LEU A 163 -0.27 -10.03 -1.94
CA LEU A 163 -0.47 -11.27 -2.69
C LEU A 163 -1.40 -12.23 -1.93
N ARG A 164 -1.23 -12.34 -0.60
CA ARG A 164 -2.10 -13.18 0.23
C ARG A 164 -3.56 -12.73 0.16
N ALA A 165 -3.82 -11.43 0.35
CA ALA A 165 -5.18 -10.87 0.26
C ALA A 165 -5.83 -11.20 -1.09
N LEU A 166 -5.08 -10.98 -2.18
CA LEU A 166 -5.54 -11.25 -3.54
C LEU A 166 -5.81 -12.74 -3.78
N THR A 167 -4.92 -13.63 -3.32
CA THR A 167 -5.12 -15.08 -3.46
C THR A 167 -6.33 -15.61 -2.69
N ARG A 168 -6.72 -14.93 -1.61
CA ARG A 168 -7.90 -15.28 -0.80
C ARG A 168 -9.16 -14.56 -1.25
N ASN A 169 -9.03 -13.62 -2.19
CA ASN A 169 -10.07 -12.66 -2.55
C ASN A 169 -10.69 -11.99 -1.32
N ASP A 170 -9.85 -11.61 -0.36
CA ASP A 170 -10.27 -11.05 0.92
C ASP A 170 -9.84 -9.57 1.01
N PRO A 171 -10.77 -8.63 0.73
CA PRO A 171 -10.50 -7.20 0.81
C PRO A 171 -10.43 -6.67 2.25
N GLN A 172 -10.87 -7.44 3.25
CA GLN A 172 -10.95 -6.96 4.63
C GLN A 172 -9.83 -7.47 5.54
N LEU A 173 -9.01 -8.44 5.10
CA LEU A 173 -7.81 -8.96 5.80
C LEU A 173 -7.98 -8.89 7.33
N GLU A 174 -8.82 -9.77 7.88
CA GLU A 174 -9.02 -9.82 9.34
C GLU A 174 -7.67 -9.96 10.06
N ASP A 175 -7.54 -9.32 11.22
CA ASP A 175 -6.33 -9.40 12.06
C ASP A 175 -6.09 -10.87 12.45
N GLU A 176 -5.19 -11.55 11.74
CA GLU A 176 -5.06 -12.99 11.91
C GLU A 176 -4.36 -13.42 13.21
N SER A 177 -4.78 -14.60 13.66
CA SER A 177 -4.22 -15.37 14.77
C SER A 177 -2.72 -15.65 14.59
N GLU A 178 -2.07 -16.05 15.68
CA GLU A 178 -0.64 -16.34 15.74
C GLU A 178 -0.19 -17.44 14.75
N GLU A 179 -1.08 -18.37 14.39
CA GLU A 179 -0.84 -19.42 13.39
C GLU A 179 -0.58 -18.86 11.99
N ALA A 180 -1.33 -17.82 11.59
CA ALA A 180 -1.16 -17.19 10.28
C ALA A 180 0.14 -16.38 10.16
N ARG A 181 0.69 -15.92 11.30
CA ARG A 181 2.03 -15.31 11.39
C ARG A 181 3.12 -16.37 11.21
N GLN A 182 2.93 -17.55 11.79
CA GLN A 182 3.89 -18.65 11.67
C GLN A 182 3.99 -19.15 10.23
N GLU A 183 2.86 -19.34 9.55
CA GLU A 183 2.82 -19.73 8.13
C GLU A 183 3.60 -18.75 7.23
N GLN A 184 3.54 -17.45 7.51
CA GLN A 184 4.32 -16.45 6.79
C GLN A 184 5.81 -16.50 7.07
N LEU A 185 6.20 -16.75 8.33
CA LEU A 185 7.61 -16.93 8.67
C LEU A 185 8.18 -18.12 7.89
N ASP A 186 7.41 -19.20 7.79
CA ASP A 186 7.77 -20.40 7.04
C ASP A 186 7.89 -20.13 5.54
N LEU A 187 6.97 -19.36 4.95
CA LEU A 187 7.07 -18.90 3.55
C LEU A 187 8.30 -18.03 3.31
N ARG A 188 8.66 -17.13 4.24
CA ARG A 188 9.88 -16.31 4.14
C ARG A 188 11.15 -17.17 4.21
N ILE A 189 11.17 -18.18 5.07
CA ILE A 189 12.27 -19.13 5.18
C ILE A 189 12.39 -19.93 3.88
N ALA A 190 11.28 -20.42 3.33
CA ALA A 190 11.26 -21.17 2.08
C ALA A 190 11.73 -20.31 0.88
N ALA A 191 11.23 -19.07 0.76
CA ALA A 191 11.64 -18.15 -0.30
C ALA A 191 13.14 -17.82 -0.22
N ARG A 192 13.68 -17.60 0.98
CA ARG A 192 15.13 -17.38 1.18
C ARG A 192 15.96 -18.60 0.77
N ARG A 193 15.51 -19.82 1.12
CA ARG A 193 16.19 -21.07 0.74
C ARG A 193 16.23 -21.26 -0.78
N ASN A 194 15.16 -20.91 -1.49
CA ASN A 194 15.11 -20.99 -2.95
C ASN A 194 16.02 -19.96 -3.63
N ILE A 195 16.14 -18.76 -3.07
CA ILE A 195 17.07 -17.73 -3.57
C ILE A 195 18.53 -18.13 -3.34
N SER A 196 18.87 -18.72 -2.19
CA SER A 196 20.22 -19.19 -1.90
C SER A 196 20.60 -20.47 -2.67
N GLY A 197 19.61 -21.30 -3.04
CA GLY A 197 19.83 -22.48 -3.89
C GLY A 197 20.16 -22.15 -5.34
N LEU A 198 19.73 -20.98 -5.84
CA LEU A 198 20.10 -20.48 -7.17
C LEU A 198 21.55 -19.96 -7.24
N GLN A 199 22.20 -19.67 -6.10
CA GLN A 199 23.60 -19.24 -6.04
C GLN A 199 24.62 -20.39 -5.98
N THR A 200 24.17 -21.64 -5.84
CA THR A 200 25.05 -22.82 -5.77
C THR A 200 25.07 -23.66 -7.05
N CYS A 201 24.46 -23.18 -8.14
CA CYS A 201 24.49 -23.83 -9.45
C CYS A 201 25.47 -23.13 -10.41
N GLU A 202 26.64 -22.71 -9.92
CA GLU A 202 27.83 -22.51 -10.75
C GLU A 202 29.02 -23.15 -10.02
N GLY A 203 29.57 -24.21 -10.64
CA GLY A 203 30.65 -25.05 -10.13
C GLY A 203 30.59 -26.43 -10.75
#